data_AF-A0A358DIX3-F1
#
_entry.id   AF-A0A358DIX3-F1
#
_cell.length_a   1.000
_cell.length_b   1.000
_cell.length_c   1.000
_cell.angle_alpha   90.00
_cell.angle_beta   90.00
_cell.angle_gamma   90.00
#
_symmetry.space_group_name_H-M   'P 1'
#
loop_
_entity.id
_entity.type
_entity.pdbx_description
1 polymer ?
#
loop_
_entity_poly.entity_id
_entity_poly.type
_entity_poly.pdbx_seq_one_letter_code
_entity_poly.pdbx_strand_id
1 'polypeptide(L)' 'MNDELQKLQDKIVVLLRTVYDPEIPVNIYDLGLIYDVDIDDTNNVTIEMTFTSPSCPAAD' A
#
# COMPACT_ATOMS: atom_id res chain seq x y z
N MET A 1 -21.67 5.83 9.32
CA MET A 1 -20.52 5.06 8.80
C MET A 1 -19.95 5.88 7.65
N ASN A 2 -18.66 6.18 7.67
CA ASN A 2 -18.02 7.06 6.68
C ASN A 2 -17.83 6.30 5.36
N ASP A 3 -18.89 6.21 4.56
CA ASP A 3 -18.89 5.50 3.27
C ASP A 3 -17.88 6.06 2.26
N GLU A 4 -17.44 7.32 2.42
CA GLU A 4 -16.43 7.95 1.58
C GLU A 4 -15.01 7.48 1.88
N LEU A 5 -14.65 7.34 3.17
CA LEU A 5 -13.34 6.81 3.59
C LEU A 5 -13.17 5.38 3.11
N GLN A 6 -14.22 4.57 3.25
CA GLN A 6 -14.17 3.17 2.80
C GLN A 6 -14.02 3.06 1.28
N LYS A 7 -14.71 3.90 0.50
CA LYS A 7 -14.50 3.98 -0.96
C LYS A 7 -13.10 4.43 -1.34
N LEU A 8 -12.50 5.34 -0.58
CA LEU A 8 -11.14 5.80 -0.83
C LEU A 8 -10.13 4.71 -0.52
N GLN A 9 -10.31 4.02 0.62
CA GLN A 9 -9.50 2.87 1.02
C GLN A 9 -9.55 1.75 -0.03
N ASP A 10 -10.74 1.39 -0.51
CA ASP A 10 -10.90 0.37 -1.57
C ASP A 10 -10.12 0.75 -2.85
N LYS A 11 -10.17 2.03 -3.26
CA LYS A 11 -9.40 2.51 -4.42
C LYS A 11 -7.89 2.40 -4.20
N ILE A 12 -7.41 2.76 -3.01
CA ILE A 12 -6.00 2.66 -2.65
C ILE A 12 -5.54 1.21 -2.70
N VAL A 13 -6.31 0.29 -2.12
CA VAL A 13 -6.00 -1.15 -2.14
C VAL A 13 -5.92 -1.68 -3.58
N VAL A 14 -6.87 -1.31 -4.44
CA VAL A 14 -6.84 -1.69 -5.85
C VAL A 14 -5.59 -1.17 -6.55
N LEU A 15 -5.19 0.08 -6.28
CA LEU A 15 -3.96 0.66 -6.84
C LEU A 15 -2.70 -0.05 -6.34
N LEU A 16 -2.61 -0.35 -5.05
CA LEU A 16 -1.46 -1.06 -4.46
C LEU A 16 -1.30 -2.47 -5.07
N ARG A 17 -2.40 -3.15 -5.42
CA ARG A 17 -2.37 -4.43 -6.16
C ARG A 17 -1.82 -4.32 -7.58
N THR A 18 -1.77 -3.12 -8.17
CA THR A 18 -1.15 -2.91 -9.49
C THR A 18 0.36 -2.70 -9.42
N VAL A 19 0.91 -2.52 -8.23
CA VAL A 19 2.35 -2.37 -8.00
C VAL A 19 2.93 -3.74 -7.72
N TYR A 20 3.80 -4.21 -8.62
CA TYR A 20 4.46 -5.50 -8.55
C TYR A 20 5.90 -5.36 -8.06
N ASP A 21 6.34 -6.31 -7.27
CA ASP A 21 7.75 -6.40 -6.88
C ASP A 21 8.59 -6.80 -8.13
N PRO A 22 9.70 -6.10 -8.42
CA PRO A 22 10.51 -6.39 -9.60
C PRO A 22 11.33 -7.67 -9.48
N GLU A 23 11.55 -8.18 -8.26
CA GLU A 23 12.26 -9.43 -7.98
C GLU A 23 11.31 -10.63 -7.90
N ILE A 24 10.11 -10.42 -7.35
CA ILE A 24 9.08 -11.45 -7.21
C ILE A 24 7.83 -11.03 -8.00
N PRO A 25 7.34 -11.80 -8.99
CA PRO A 25 6.22 -11.42 -9.86
C PRO A 25 4.85 -11.52 -9.17
N VAL A 26 4.72 -10.92 -7.99
CA VAL A 26 3.53 -10.84 -7.14
C VAL A 26 3.40 -9.38 -6.69
N ASN A 27 2.17 -8.92 -6.45
CA ASN A 27 1.94 -7.55 -6.02
C ASN A 27 2.27 -7.35 -4.54
N ILE A 28 2.67 -6.12 -4.18
CA ILE A 28 3.11 -5.76 -2.82
C ILE A 28 2.02 -5.92 -1.77
N TYR A 29 0.74 -5.84 -2.19
CA TYR A 29 -0.41 -6.01 -1.30
C TYR A 29 -0.63 -7.47 -0.93
N ASP A 30 -0.67 -8.36 -1.91
CA ASP A 30 -0.85 -9.81 -1.70
C ASP A 30 0.41 -10.47 -1.10
N LEU A 31 1.59 -9.86 -1.28
CA LEU A 31 2.81 -10.24 -0.55
C LEU A 31 2.74 -9.89 0.94
N GLY A 32 1.80 -9.05 1.37
CA GLY A 32 1.68 -8.63 2.76
C GLY A 32 2.73 -7.60 3.20
N LEU A 33 3.27 -6.81 2.25
CA LEU A 33 4.23 -5.75 2.56
C LEU A 33 3.59 -4.50 3.14
N ILE A 34 2.28 -4.34 2.95
CA ILE A 34 1.49 -3.25 3.49
C ILE A 34 0.97 -3.67 4.87
N TYR A 35 1.35 -2.93 5.91
CA TYR A 35 0.92 -3.17 7.29
C TYR A 35 -0.31 -2.38 7.66
N ASP A 36 -0.35 -1.10 7.28
CA ASP A 36 -1.46 -0.22 7.60
C ASP A 36 -1.70 0.82 6.50
N VAL A 37 -2.96 1.24 6.38
CA VAL A 37 -3.40 2.32 5.50
C VAL A 37 -4.33 3.21 6.31
N ASP A 38 -3.78 4.29 6.84
CA ASP A 38 -4.52 5.29 7.60
C ASP A 38 -4.92 6.45 6.69
N ILE A 39 -6.16 6.91 6.85
CA ILE A 39 -6.71 8.02 6.06
C ILE A 39 -7.27 9.04 7.04
N ASP A 40 -6.69 10.24 7.04
CA ASP A 40 -7.13 11.31 7.92
C ASP A 40 -8.39 12.03 7.42
N ASP A 41 -8.99 12.85 8.28
CA ASP A 41 -10.19 13.62 7.98
C ASP A 41 -9.98 14.70 6.88
N THR A 42 -8.73 14.92 6.46
CA THR A 42 -8.35 15.83 5.37
C THR A 42 -8.00 15.10 4.08
N ASN A 43 -8.22 13.78 4.02
CA ASN A 43 -7.89 12.88 2.92
C ASN A 43 -6.38 12.69 2.66
N ASN A 44 -5.51 12.92 3.65
CA ASN A 44 -4.14 12.43 3.55
C ASN A 44 -4.12 10.94 3.84
N VAL A 45 -3.35 10.22 3.02
CA VAL A 45 -3.21 8.77 3.10
C VAL A 45 -1.81 8.47 3.59
N THR A 46 -1.71 7.84 4.75
CA THR A 46 -0.45 7.34 5.30
C THR A 46 -0.43 5.83 5.15
N ILE A 47 0.62 5.30 4.51
CA ILE A 47 0.77 3.87 4.27
C ILE A 47 2.00 3.40 5.02
N GLU A 48 1.80 2.51 5.99
CA GLU A 48 2.90 1.82 6.65
C GLU A 48 3.21 0.53 5.89
N MET A 49 4.46 0.42 5.41
CA MET A 49 4.90 -0.72 4.62
C MET A 49 6.34 -1.14 4.96
N THR A 50 6.69 -2.37 4.62
CA THR A 50 8.03 -2.90 4.77
C THR A 50 8.62 -3.31 3.41
N PHE A 51 9.95 -3.32 3.30
CA PHE A 51 10.63 -3.85 2.13
C PHE A 51 10.96 -5.33 2.34
N THR A 52 10.89 -6.10 1.26
CA THR A 52 11.33 -7.51 1.22
C THR A 52 12.82 -7.67 1.52
N SER A 53 13.63 -6.60 1.48
CA SER A 53 15.05 -6.61 1.83
C SER A 53 15.54 -5.26 2.42
N PRO A 54 16.42 -5.28 3.45
CA PRO A 54 17.05 -4.08 4.03
C PRO A 54 18.01 -3.35 3.08
N SER A 55 18.29 -3.93 1.91
CA SER A 55 19.18 -3.41 0.87
C SER A 55 18.50 -3.35 -0.51
N CYS A 56 17.19 -3.11 -0.56
CA CYS A 56 16.49 -2.91 -1.82
C CYS A 56 16.94 -1.56 -2.43
N PRO A 57 17.48 -1.52 -3.66
CA PRO A 57 17.96 -0.27 -4.29
C PRO A 57 16.84 0.73 -4.62
N ALA A 58 15.57 0.40 -4.36
CA ALA A 58 14.43 1.30 -4.51
C ALA A 58 14.19 2.22 -3.28
N ALA A 59 14.99 2.07 -2.21
CA ALA A 59 14.92 2.91 -1.01
C ALA A 59 15.80 4.18 -1.08
N ASP A 60 16.46 4.42 -2.23
CA ASP A 60 17.30 5.60 -2.51
C ASP A 60 16.65 6.46 -3.62
#